data_AF-A0A2J8IK20-F1
#
_entry.id   AF-A0A2J8IK20-F1
#
_cell.length_a   1.000
_cell.length_b   1.000
_cell.length_c   1.000
_cell.angle_alpha   90.00
_cell.angle_beta   90.00
_cell.angle_gamma   90.00
#
_symmetry.space_group_name_H-M   'P 1'
#
loop_
_entity.id
_entity.type
_entity.pdbx_description
1 polymer ?
#
loop_
_entity_poly.entity_id
_entity_poly.type
_entity_poly.pdbx_seq_one_letter_code
_entity_poly.pdbx_strand_id
1 'polypeptide(L)' 'VVLTAEVSGGSRGGRIFRSSDFAKNFVQTDLPFHPLTQMMYSPQNSDYLLALSTENGLWVSKNFGGKWEEIHKAVCLAK' A
#
# COMPACT_ATOMS: atom_id res chain seq x y z
N VAL A 1 3.65 1.22 11.53
CA VAL A 1 2.57 0.21 11.47
C VAL A 1 1.62 0.58 10.35
N VAL A 2 1.25 -0.37 9.50
CA VAL A 2 0.23 -0.19 8.45
C VAL A 2 -0.78 -1.33 8.58
N LEU A 3 -2.05 -0.98 8.72
CA LEU A 3 -3.18 -1.90 8.74
C LEU A 3 -3.96 -1.75 7.44
N THR A 4 -4.28 -2.86 6.80
CA THR A 4 -5.07 -2.88 5.56
C THR A 4 -6.52 -3.18 5.89
N ALA A 5 -7.44 -2.43 5.30
CA ALA A 5 -8.87 -2.65 5.39
C ALA A 5 -9.46 -2.80 3.99
N GLU A 6 -10.36 -3.77 3.87
CA GLU A 6 -11.19 -3.92 2.67
C GLU A 6 -12.38 -2.96 2.78
N VAL A 7 -12.70 -2.26 1.69
CA VAL A 7 -13.85 -1.36 1.65
C VAL A 7 -14.91 -2.01 0.77
N SER A 8 -16.01 -2.44 1.37
CA SER A 8 -17.17 -2.96 0.63
C SER A 8 -17.87 -1.82 -0.15
N GLY A 9 -18.42 -2.13 -1.32
CA GLY A 9 -19.31 -1.20 -2.04
C GLY A 9 -18.73 -0.45 -3.26
N GLY A 10 -17.77 -1.04 -4.00
CA GLY A 10 -17.34 -0.48 -5.29
C GLY A 10 -16.36 0.69 -5.21
N SER A 11 -15.55 0.75 -4.15
CA SER A 11 -14.47 1.74 -4.04
C SER A 11 -13.45 1.57 -5.17
N ARG A 12 -12.84 2.69 -5.58
CA ARG A 12 -11.78 2.71 -6.62
C ARG A 12 -10.49 2.00 -6.20
N GLY A 13 -10.37 1.61 -4.94
CA GLY A 13 -9.21 0.91 -4.38
C GLY A 13 -9.42 0.52 -2.93
N GLY A 14 -8.38 -0.04 -2.31
CA GLY A 14 -8.37 -0.42 -0.91
C GLY A 14 -8.17 0.79 0.02
N ARG A 15 -8.12 0.51 1.32
CA ARG A 15 -7.85 1.53 2.35
C ARG A 15 -6.80 1.02 3.32
N ILE A 16 -5.95 1.93 3.80
CA ILE A 16 -5.00 1.64 4.87
C ILE A 16 -5.12 2.65 6.01
N PHE A 17 -4.77 2.17 7.20
CA PHE A 17 -4.57 2.99 8.39
C PHE A 17 -3.09 2.92 8.76
N ARG A 18 -2.45 4.08 8.84
CA ARG A 18 -0.99 4.20 8.97
C ARG A 18 -0.65 4.91 10.27
N SER A 19 0.30 4.35 11.01
CA SER A 19 0.85 4.95 12.22
C SER A 19 2.37 4.98 12.15
N SER A 20 2.94 6.16 12.33
CA SER A 20 4.38 6.43 12.43
C SER A 20 4.86 6.60 13.87
N ASP A 21 3.98 6.36 14.85
CA ASP A 21 4.20 6.66 16.28
C ASP A 21 3.89 5.46 17.18
N PHE A 22 4.24 4.25 16.71
CA PHE A 22 4.07 2.99 17.44
C PHE A 22 2.60 2.67 17.78
N ALA A 23 1.72 2.85 16.80
CA ALA A 23 0.28 2.58 16.91
C ALA A 23 -0.45 3.45 17.94
N LYS A 24 0.08 4.65 18.26
CA LYS A 24 -0.62 5.62 19.12
C LYS A 24 -1.67 6.40 18.35
N ASN A 25 -1.35 6.85 17.12
CA ASN A 25 -2.28 7.57 16.25
C ASN A 25 -2.30 6.96 14.85
N PHE A 26 -3.47 6.96 14.23
CA PHE A 26 -3.66 6.42 12.87
C PHE A 26 -4.21 7.48 11.92
N VAL A 27 -3.63 7.53 10.73
CA VAL A 27 -4.11 8.32 9.60
C VAL A 27 -4.66 7.37 8.54
N GLN A 28 -5.90 7.62 8.11
CA GLN A 28 -6.52 6.88 7.01
C GLN A 28 -5.94 7.34 5.67
N THR A 29 -5.76 6.42 4.73
CA THR A 29 -5.41 6.74 3.35
C THR A 29 -6.16 5.80 2.41
N ASP A 30 -6.96 6.38 1.50
CA ASP A 30 -7.58 5.65 0.41
C ASP A 30 -6.53 5.41 -0.68
N LEU A 31 -6.47 4.18 -1.18
CA LEU A 31 -5.52 3.77 -2.21
C LEU A 31 -6.13 3.92 -3.60
N PRO A 32 -5.31 4.22 -4.62
CA PRO A 32 -5.76 4.23 -6.01
C PRO A 32 -5.83 2.82 -6.63
N PHE A 33 -5.62 1.76 -5.84
CA PHE A 33 -5.63 0.36 -6.27
C PHE A 33 -6.12 -0.56 -5.14
N HIS A 34 -6.55 -1.77 -5.50
CA HIS A 34 -6.83 -2.85 -4.55
C HIS A 34 -5.55 -3.68 -4.32
N PRO A 35 -4.98 -3.72 -3.09
CA PRO A 35 -3.77 -4.49 -2.82
C PRO A 35 -4.01 -6.00 -2.95
N LEU A 36 -3.16 -6.69 -3.70
CA LEU A 36 -3.11 -8.15 -3.79
C LEU A 36 -2.19 -8.75 -2.73
N THR A 37 -1.10 -8.06 -2.39
CA THR A 37 -0.11 -8.52 -1.40
C THR A 37 -0.09 -7.64 -0.17
N GLN A 38 0.47 -8.16 0.93
CA GLN A 38 0.89 -7.32 2.04
C GLN A 38 1.91 -6.27 1.54
N MET A 39 1.83 -5.06 2.10
CA MET A 39 2.78 -4.00 1.81
C MET A 39 4.15 -4.33 2.40
N MET A 40 5.20 -4.21 1.60
CA MET A 40 6.57 -4.48 2.00
C MET A 40 7.32 -3.17 2.23
N TYR A 41 8.11 -3.12 3.29
CA TYR A 41 8.98 -1.99 3.61
C TYR A 41 10.34 -2.16 2.92
N SER A 42 10.92 -1.07 2.44
CA SER A 42 12.34 -1.08 2.09
C SER A 42 13.17 -1.26 3.36
N PRO A 43 14.11 -2.22 3.40
CA PRO A 43 15.01 -2.38 4.55
C PRO A 43 15.90 -1.16 4.81
N GLN A 44 16.18 -0.36 3.77
CA GLN A 44 17.05 0.82 3.86
C GLN A 44 16.29 2.09 4.25
N ASN A 45 14.98 2.16 4.00
CA ASN A 45 14.16 3.31 4.35
C ASN A 45 12.71 2.88 4.64
N SER A 46 12.28 2.99 5.90
CA SER A 46 10.94 2.59 6.32
C SER A 46 9.80 3.45 5.74
N ASP A 47 10.10 4.63 5.17
CA ASP A 47 9.09 5.43 4.47
C ASP A 47 8.75 4.87 3.09
N TYR A 48 9.59 3.98 2.55
CA TYR A 48 9.42 3.44 1.22
C TYR A 48 8.67 2.11 1.29
N LEU A 49 7.52 2.05 0.61
CA LEU A 49 6.64 0.90 0.59
C LEU A 49 6.45 0.39 -0.85
N LEU A 50 6.29 -0.93 -0.98
CA LEU A 50 5.96 -1.63 -2.21
C LEU A 50 4.68 -2.45 -2.03
N ALA A 51 3.82 -2.48 -3.04
CA ALA A 51 2.67 -3.36 -3.07
C ALA A 51 2.37 -3.82 -4.51
N LEU A 52 1.82 -5.02 -4.66
CA LEU A 52 1.18 -5.46 -5.89
C LEU A 52 -0.32 -5.20 -5.80
N SER A 53 -0.93 -4.75 -6.88
CA SER A 53 -2.39 -4.65 -7.01
C SER A 53 -3.00 -5.92 -7.57
N THR A 54 -4.33 -6.07 -7.44
CA THR A 54 -5.11 -7.15 -8.07
C THR A 54 -5.07 -7.14 -9.60
N GLU A 55 -4.67 -6.01 -10.19
CA GLU A 55 -4.45 -5.84 -11.64
C GLU A 55 -2.99 -6.15 -12.04
N ASN A 56 -2.19 -6.73 -11.14
CA ASN A 56 -0.76 -6.98 -11.31
C ASN A 56 0.07 -5.71 -11.56
N GLY A 57 -0.39 -4.56 -11.07
CA GLY A 57 0.39 -3.32 -11.06
C GLY A 57 1.37 -3.30 -9.88
N LEU A 58 2.59 -2.80 -10.09
CA LEU A 58 3.57 -2.58 -9.04
C LEU A 58 3.52 -1.13 -8.59
N TRP A 59 3.16 -0.94 -7.32
CA TRP A 59 2.95 0.38 -6.73
C TRP A 59 4.02 0.68 -5.69
N VAL A 60 4.55 1.90 -5.74
CA VAL A 60 5.53 2.43 -4.79
C VAL A 60 4.98 3.65 -4.09
N SER A 61 5.22 3.72 -2.79
CA SER A 61 5.07 4.93 -1.99
C SER A 61 6.44 5.34 -1.46
N LYS A 62 6.74 6.64 -1.48
CA LYS A 62 7.96 7.23 -0.87
C LYS A 62 7.68 8.05 0.39
N ASN A 63 6.44 8.04 0.89
CA ASN A 63 5.99 8.83 2.04
C ASN A 63 5.13 8.00 3.00
N PHE A 64 5.61 6.81 3.31
CA PHE A 64 5.03 5.87 4.28
C PHE A 64 3.58 5.47 3.96
N GLY A 65 3.19 5.44 2.69
CA GLY A 65 1.87 5.01 2.20
C GLY A 65 0.86 6.14 2.04
N GLY A 66 1.29 7.41 2.13
CA GLY A 66 0.41 8.56 1.94
C GLY A 66 0.05 8.84 0.48
N LYS A 67 0.98 8.58 -0.45
CA LYS A 67 0.79 8.68 -1.90
C LYS A 67 1.44 7.49 -2.59
N TRP A 68 0.80 7.00 -3.65
CA TRP A 68 1.24 5.82 -4.38
C TRP A 68 1.32 6.12 -5.87
N GLU A 69 2.40 5.62 -6.48
CA GLU A 69 2.65 5.70 -7.91
C GLU A 69 2.80 4.29 -8.48
N GLU A 70 2.09 4.01 -9.56
CA GLU A 70 2.29 2.78 -10.33
C GLU A 70 3.57 2.94 -11.16
N ILE A 71 4.57 2.09 -10.90
CA ILE A 71 5.86 2.16 -11.59
C ILE A 71 6.00 1.10 -12.68
N HIS A 72 5.17 0.06 -12.66
CA HIS A 72 5.16 -0.99 -13.68
C HIS A 72 3.82 -1.71 -13.73
N LYS A 73 3.42 -2.17 -14.92
CA LYS A 73 2.21 -2.98 -15.16
C LYS A 73 2.54 -4.45 -15.39
N ALA A 74 1.60 -5.37 -15.14
CA ALA A 74 1.78 -6.81 -15.38
C ALA A 74 3.05 -7.40 -14.72
N VAL A 75 3.27 -7.06 -13.45
CA VAL A 75 4.35 -7.62 -12.63
C VAL A 75 3.90 -8.92 -12.00
N CYS A 76 4.72 -9.97 -12.18
CA CYS A 76 4.54 -11.25 -11.52
C CYS A 76 5.55 -11.39 -10.38
N LEU A 77 5.15 -12.11 -9.33
CA LEU A 77 6.06 -12.55 -8.27
C LEU A 77 6.16 -14.08 -8.35
N ALA A 78 7.33 -14.59 -8.72
CA ALA A 78 7.67 -16.00 -8.54
C ALA A 78 8.21 -16.18 -7.12
N LYS A 79 7.69 -17.17 -6.39
CA LYS A 79 8.16 -17.58 -5.07
C LYS A 79 8.93 -18.89 -5.16
#